data_AF-A0A944BUD3-F1
#
_entry.id   AF-A0A944BUD3-F1
#
_cell.length_a   1.000
_cell.length_b   1.000
_cell.length_c   1.000
_cell.angle_alpha   90.00
_cell.angle_beta   90.00
_cell.angle_gamma   90.00
#
_symmetry.space_group_name_H-M   'P 1'
#
loop_
_entity.id
_entity.type
_entity.pdbx_description
1 polymer ?
#
loop_
_entity_poly.entity_id
_entity_poly.type
_entity_poly.pdbx_seq_one_letter_code
_entity_poly.pdbx_strand_id
1 'polypeptide(L)'
;MRGSAKVFVIIGLTFVALLLMYYLPVMNVGGTQLRQVDVLADLDADSTERYDAESITIDEVKKPKGAWKDSVPEGVEPIIDYGTDSTGGMDSFYAALAQGKKLGRPVRVAYLSDSFVEGDIMLVDLRTMLQKHFGNGGLGWLRCRTNFDEGTFAANLSSSGFEPRHIMKARSLSLAHYILPQGYSEVHGTATATVASLSGEQATTWSRATVWGYTDL
;
A
#
# COMPACT_ATOMS: atom_id res chain seq x y z
N MET A 1 34.22 -17.79 21.18
CA MET A 1 33.08 -18.63 21.63
C MET A 1 32.21 -18.02 22.76
N ARG A 2 32.53 -16.83 23.34
CA ARG A 2 31.79 -16.24 24.48
C ARG A 2 30.70 -15.20 24.13
N GLY A 3 30.67 -14.69 22.90
CA GLY A 3 29.72 -13.65 22.47
C GLY A 3 28.36 -14.19 22.05
N SER A 4 28.35 -15.28 21.29
CA SER A 4 27.14 -15.93 20.79
C SER A 4 26.23 -16.45 21.90
N ALA A 5 26.81 -17.07 22.95
CA ALA A 5 26.04 -17.57 24.09
C ALA A 5 25.25 -16.46 24.83
N LYS A 6 25.82 -15.27 24.97
CA LYS A 6 25.12 -14.13 25.61
C LYS A 6 23.95 -13.64 24.77
N VAL A 7 24.09 -13.63 23.45
CA VAL A 7 23.01 -13.25 22.53
C VAL A 7 21.86 -14.26 22.61
N PHE A 8 22.14 -15.56 22.59
CA PHE A 8 21.10 -16.58 22.75
C PHE A 8 20.39 -16.51 24.11
N VAL A 9 21.13 -16.24 25.19
CA VAL A 9 20.54 -16.08 26.53
C VAL A 9 19.63 -14.84 26.58
N ILE A 10 20.06 -13.71 26.03
CA ILE A 10 19.23 -12.49 25.98
C ILE A 10 17.99 -12.72 25.13
N ILE A 11 18.13 -13.32 23.94
CA ILE A 11 16.98 -13.64 23.07
C ILE A 11 16.00 -14.56 23.79
N GLY A 12 16.49 -15.62 24.45
CA GLY A 12 15.65 -16.53 25.21
C GLY A 12 14.93 -15.85 26.37
N LEU A 13 15.63 -15.00 27.13
CA LEU A 13 15.04 -14.22 28.21
C LEU A 13 13.97 -13.25 27.71
N THR A 14 14.24 -12.54 26.61
CA THR A 14 13.27 -11.63 26.00
C THR A 14 12.04 -12.38 25.52
N PHE A 15 12.22 -13.54 24.87
CA PHE A 15 11.10 -14.37 24.41
C PHE A 15 10.22 -14.84 25.57
N VAL A 16 10.84 -15.34 26.66
CA VAL A 16 10.12 -15.75 27.86
C VAL A 16 9.41 -14.56 28.53
N ALA A 17 10.06 -13.39 28.61
CA ALA A 17 9.46 -12.19 29.17
C ALA A 17 8.23 -11.73 28.38
N LEU A 18 8.31 -11.74 27.04
CA LEU A 18 7.19 -11.41 26.15
C LEU A 18 6.03 -12.41 26.32
N LEU A 19 6.33 -13.71 26.38
CA LEU A 19 5.32 -14.75 26.66
C LEU A 19 4.69 -14.59 28.05
N LEU A 20 5.43 -14.13 29.06
CA LEU A 20 4.86 -13.83 30.37
C LEU A 20 3.95 -12.59 30.33
N MET A 21 4.29 -11.59 29.51
CA MET A 21 3.43 -10.41 29.31
C MET A 21 2.11 -10.75 28.62
N TYR A 22 2.05 -11.82 27.82
CA TYR A 22 0.80 -12.33 27.25
C TYR A 22 -0.25 -12.68 28.32
N TYR A 23 0.19 -13.17 29.48
CA TYR A 23 -0.69 -13.52 30.59
C TYR A 23 -1.02 -12.35 31.52
N LEU A 24 -0.49 -11.14 31.28
CA LEU A 24 -0.80 -9.99 32.11
C LEU A 24 -2.21 -9.47 31.78
N PRO A 25 -3.03 -9.21 32.82
CA PRO A 25 -4.32 -8.57 32.62
C PRO A 25 -4.15 -7.13 32.13
N VAL A 26 -5.18 -6.64 31.45
CA VAL A 26 -5.28 -5.28 30.93
C VAL A 26 -5.16 -4.27 32.09
N MET A 27 -4.15 -3.38 32.04
CA MET A 27 -3.88 -2.41 33.10
C MET A 27 -4.37 -1.03 32.72
N ASN A 28 -4.98 -0.32 33.67
CA ASN A 28 -5.39 1.08 33.49
C ASN A 28 -4.31 2.01 34.06
N VAL A 29 -3.72 2.85 33.22
CA VAL A 29 -2.74 3.85 33.63
C VAL A 29 -3.25 5.23 33.25
N GLY A 30 -3.40 6.12 34.23
CA GLY A 30 -3.81 7.51 33.97
C GLY A 30 -5.19 7.68 33.33
N GLY A 31 -6.11 6.73 33.51
CA GLY A 31 -7.45 6.78 32.92
C GLY A 31 -7.55 6.19 31.50
N THR A 32 -6.43 5.72 30.94
CA THR A 32 -6.40 5.00 29.66
C THR A 32 -6.12 3.52 29.91
N GLN A 33 -6.91 2.67 29.25
CA GLN A 33 -6.74 1.21 29.30
C GLN A 33 -5.62 0.80 28.34
N LEU A 34 -4.56 0.17 28.86
CA LEU A 34 -3.45 -0.33 28.06
C LEU A 34 -3.83 -1.66 27.41
N ARG A 35 -3.61 -1.79 26.09
CA ARG A 35 -3.88 -3.03 25.35
C ARG A 35 -3.09 -4.21 25.91
N GLN A 36 -3.70 -5.39 25.95
CA GLN A 36 -3.00 -6.63 26.30
C GLN A 36 -1.87 -6.89 25.29
N VAL A 37 -0.74 -7.39 25.78
CA VAL A 37 0.42 -7.72 24.95
C VAL A 37 0.16 -9.08 24.30
N ASP A 38 -0.33 -9.09 23.07
CA ASP A 38 -0.56 -10.33 22.32
C ASP A 38 0.63 -10.66 21.41
N VAL A 39 1.49 -11.56 21.86
CA VAL A 39 2.71 -11.98 21.15
C VAL A 39 2.43 -13.14 20.18
N LEU A 40 1.25 -13.76 20.27
CA LEU A 40 0.86 -14.93 19.48
C LEU A 40 -0.19 -14.60 18.41
N ALA A 41 -0.59 -13.33 18.27
CA ALA A 41 -1.59 -12.87 17.31
C ALA A 41 -1.34 -13.34 15.85
N ASP A 42 -0.08 -13.53 15.47
CA ASP A 42 0.32 -13.97 14.12
C ASP A 42 0.23 -15.50 13.91
N LEU A 43 0.06 -16.25 15.00
CA LEU A 43 -0.07 -17.72 14.99
C LEU A 43 -1.53 -18.19 15.10
N ASP A 44 -2.46 -17.29 15.43
CA ASP A 44 -3.87 -17.63 15.45
C ASP A 44 -4.35 -17.84 14.00
N ALA A 45 -4.60 -19.10 13.65
CA ALA A 45 -5.13 -19.48 12.34
C ALA A 45 -6.52 -18.89 12.05
N ASP A 46 -7.16 -18.31 13.08
CA ASP A 46 -8.43 -17.59 13.00
C ASP A 46 -8.23 -16.06 12.90
N SER A 47 -7.00 -15.58 12.71
CA SER A 47 -6.70 -14.20 12.29
C SER A 47 -7.14 -13.95 10.83
N THR A 48 -8.33 -14.43 10.48
CA THR A 48 -9.20 -13.81 9.48
C THR A 48 -9.83 -12.52 10.03
N GLU A 49 -9.51 -12.13 11.26
CA GLU A 49 -9.32 -10.72 11.56
C GLU A 49 -8.15 -10.20 10.70
N ARG A 50 -8.47 -9.98 9.41
CA ARG A 50 -8.18 -8.69 8.77
C ARG A 50 -8.32 -7.63 9.85
N TYR A 51 -7.63 -6.51 9.71
CA TYR A 51 -8.15 -5.29 10.28
C TYR A 51 -9.61 -5.18 9.83
N ASP A 52 -10.55 -5.67 10.65
CA ASP A 52 -11.85 -5.09 10.84
C ASP A 52 -11.44 -3.73 11.40
N ALA A 53 -11.01 -2.84 10.49
CA ALA A 53 -11.42 -1.46 10.57
C ALA A 53 -12.90 -1.62 10.82
N GLU A 54 -13.33 -1.56 12.10
CA GLU A 54 -14.71 -1.63 12.57
C GLU A 54 -15.48 -1.09 11.41
N SER A 55 -16.20 -1.96 10.67
CA SER A 55 -16.69 -1.62 9.34
C SER A 55 -17.25 -0.23 9.50
N ILE A 56 -16.51 0.79 9.03
CA ILE A 56 -16.90 2.14 9.36
C ILE A 56 -18.20 2.16 8.64
N THR A 57 -19.29 2.19 9.42
CA THR A 57 -20.61 2.34 8.85
C THR A 57 -20.48 3.74 8.34
N ILE A 58 -20.03 3.85 7.08
CA ILE A 58 -20.08 5.07 6.34
C ILE A 58 -21.58 5.23 6.25
N ASP A 59 -22.12 5.94 7.24
CA ASP A 59 -23.50 6.39 7.25
C ASP A 59 -23.75 6.82 5.83
N GLU A 60 -24.76 6.19 5.19
CA GLU A 60 -25.11 6.43 3.81
C GLU A 60 -24.98 7.92 3.57
N VAL A 61 -23.94 8.33 2.81
CA VAL A 61 -23.52 9.74 2.76
C VAL A 61 -24.74 10.51 2.32
N LYS A 62 -25.41 11.16 3.29
CA LYS A 62 -26.61 11.93 3.02
C LYS A 62 -26.13 12.97 2.02
N LYS A 63 -26.56 12.84 0.77
CA LYS A 63 -26.21 13.81 -0.28
C LYS A 63 -26.40 15.19 0.33
N PRO A 64 -25.34 16.00 0.48
CA PRO A 64 -25.43 17.22 1.25
C PRO A 64 -26.54 18.06 0.63
N LYS A 65 -27.58 18.32 1.42
CA LYS A 65 -28.63 19.28 1.05
C LYS A 65 -28.04 20.67 1.28
N GLY A 66 -27.24 21.12 0.33
CA GLY A 66 -26.59 22.43 0.37
C GLY A 66 -25.37 22.46 -0.54
N ALA A 67 -24.93 23.68 -0.89
CA ALA A 67 -23.65 23.87 -1.55
C ALA A 67 -22.55 23.29 -0.64
N TRP A 68 -21.76 22.36 -1.18
CA TRP A 68 -20.63 21.77 -0.50
C TRP A 68 -19.71 22.87 0.02
N LYS A 69 -19.43 22.86 1.33
CA LYS A 69 -18.50 23.78 1.98
C LYS A 69 -17.27 22.97 2.34
N ASP A 70 -16.14 23.35 1.77
CA ASP A 70 -14.83 22.77 2.03
C ASP A 70 -14.36 23.22 3.43
N SER A 71 -14.92 22.61 4.48
CA SER A 71 -14.50 22.88 5.86
C SER A 71 -13.57 21.77 6.29
N VAL A 72 -12.28 22.09 6.32
CA VAL A 72 -11.24 21.23 6.87
C VAL A 72 -11.53 21.01 8.37
N PRO A 73 -11.55 19.77 8.88
CA PRO A 73 -11.76 19.51 10.30
C PRO A 73 -10.73 20.21 11.18
N GLU A 74 -11.13 20.58 12.40
CA GLU A 74 -10.23 21.21 13.37
C GLU A 74 -9.03 20.29 13.66
N GLY A 75 -7.82 20.81 13.45
CA GLY A 75 -6.56 20.05 13.60
C GLY A 75 -6.06 19.33 12.34
N VAL A 76 -6.76 19.41 11.21
CA VAL A 76 -6.29 18.93 9.91
C VAL A 76 -5.76 20.11 9.10
N GLU A 77 -4.54 19.99 8.57
CA GLU A 77 -4.00 21.00 7.65
C GLU A 77 -4.52 20.73 6.23
N PRO A 78 -5.12 21.73 5.55
CA PRO A 78 -5.46 21.58 4.14
C PRO A 78 -4.23 21.31 3.27
N ILE A 79 -4.48 20.83 2.05
CA ILE A 79 -3.45 20.89 1.01
C ILE A 79 -3.18 22.37 0.71
N ILE A 80 -1.99 22.85 1.07
CA ILE A 80 -1.56 24.22 0.78
C ILE A 80 -0.88 24.23 -0.60
N ASP A 81 -1.45 24.98 -1.54
CA ASP A 81 -0.81 25.22 -2.82
C ASP A 81 0.12 26.44 -2.72
N TYR A 82 1.42 26.19 -2.82
CA TYR A 82 2.46 27.23 -2.85
C TYR A 82 2.77 27.70 -4.29
N GLY A 83 2.07 27.17 -5.29
CA GLY A 83 2.18 27.58 -6.68
C GLY A 83 1.86 29.06 -6.83
N THR A 84 2.83 29.84 -7.33
CA THR A 84 2.68 31.29 -7.51
C THR A 84 2.07 31.67 -8.86
N ASP A 85 1.89 30.71 -9.78
CA ASP A 85 1.31 30.91 -11.11
C ASP A 85 0.39 29.74 -11.53
N SER A 86 -0.41 29.96 -12.59
CA SER A 86 -1.38 28.97 -13.11
C SER A 86 -0.73 27.73 -13.76
N THR A 87 0.61 27.69 -13.86
CA THR A 87 1.37 26.64 -14.54
C THR A 87 2.11 25.71 -13.59
N GLY A 88 2.48 26.18 -12.41
CA GLY A 88 3.21 25.40 -11.40
C GLY A 88 2.35 24.91 -10.23
N GLY A 89 1.12 25.42 -10.09
CA GLY A 89 0.18 25.03 -9.04
C GLY A 89 -0.73 23.84 -9.40
N MET A 90 -1.66 23.54 -8.51
CA MET A 90 -2.58 22.41 -8.62
C MET A 90 -3.78 22.67 -9.55
N ASP A 91 -3.99 23.90 -9.99
CA ASP A 91 -5.12 24.29 -10.87
C ASP A 91 -5.22 23.44 -12.13
N SER A 92 -4.10 23.21 -12.82
CA SER A 92 -4.06 22.40 -14.04
C SER A 92 -4.44 20.94 -13.76
N PHE A 93 -4.04 20.42 -12.60
CA PHE A 93 -4.40 19.08 -12.16
C PHE A 93 -5.90 18.98 -11.83
N TYR A 94 -6.45 19.94 -11.07
CA TYR A 94 -7.87 19.98 -10.75
C TYR A 94 -8.74 20.14 -12.00
N ALA A 95 -8.33 21.00 -12.94
CA ALA A 95 -9.01 21.15 -14.22
C ALA A 95 -9.00 19.83 -15.02
N ALA A 96 -7.89 19.10 -15.03
CA ALA A 96 -7.81 17.80 -15.68
C ALA A 96 -8.74 16.76 -15.05
N LEU A 97 -8.85 16.72 -13.71
CA LEU A 97 -9.80 15.86 -13.01
C LEU A 97 -11.25 16.23 -13.33
N ALA A 98 -11.61 17.51 -13.25
CA ALA A 98 -12.95 18.00 -13.54
C ALA A 98 -13.36 17.75 -15.00
N GLN A 99 -12.41 17.81 -15.93
CA GLN A 99 -12.63 17.58 -17.35
C GLN A 99 -12.36 16.13 -17.79
N GLY A 100 -12.03 15.21 -16.86
CA GLY A 100 -11.50 13.89 -17.17
C GLY A 100 -12.27 13.12 -18.26
N LYS A 101 -13.61 13.11 -18.17
CA LYS A 101 -14.48 12.45 -19.17
C LYS A 101 -14.42 13.08 -20.56
N LYS A 102 -14.13 14.38 -20.66
CA LYS A 102 -14.05 15.14 -21.92
C LYS A 102 -12.68 15.04 -22.59
N LEU A 103 -11.64 14.67 -21.85
CA LEU A 103 -10.27 14.57 -22.37
C LEU A 103 -10.05 13.38 -23.31
N GLY A 104 -10.97 12.40 -23.34
CA GLY A 104 -10.82 11.17 -24.13
C GLY A 104 -9.64 10.30 -23.69
N ARG A 105 -9.03 10.59 -22.54
CA ARG A 105 -7.90 9.87 -21.95
C ARG A 105 -8.00 9.91 -20.42
N PRO A 106 -7.46 8.90 -19.70
CA PRO A 106 -7.42 8.94 -18.25
C PRO A 106 -6.46 10.04 -17.74
N VAL A 107 -6.78 10.61 -16.58
CA VAL A 107 -5.84 11.38 -15.77
C VAL A 107 -5.00 10.38 -14.98
N ARG A 108 -3.68 10.41 -15.18
CA ARG A 108 -2.75 9.49 -14.51
C ARG A 108 -2.06 10.25 -13.38
N VAL A 109 -2.17 9.71 -12.17
CA VAL A 109 -1.53 10.25 -10.97
C VAL A 109 -0.38 9.34 -10.58
N ALA A 110 0.82 9.90 -10.47
CA ALA A 110 1.99 9.19 -9.96
C ALA A 110 2.27 9.70 -8.54
N TYR A 111 2.48 8.78 -7.62
CA TYR A 111 2.84 9.09 -6.23
C TYR A 111 4.20 8.48 -5.93
N LEU A 112 5.15 9.32 -5.51
CA LEU A 112 6.49 8.89 -5.13
C LEU A 112 6.64 9.05 -3.61
N SER A 113 6.93 7.94 -2.93
CA SER A 113 7.10 7.90 -1.48
C SER A 113 8.09 6.81 -1.08
N ASP A 114 8.23 6.63 0.22
CA ASP A 114 8.86 5.51 0.90
C ASP A 114 7.95 4.26 0.96
N SER A 115 8.15 3.43 1.98
CA SER A 115 7.45 2.16 2.19
C SER A 115 5.92 2.29 2.30
N PHE A 116 5.35 3.46 2.61
CA PHE A 116 3.89 3.62 2.74
C PHE A 116 3.10 3.43 1.43
N VAL A 117 3.76 3.56 0.27
CA VAL A 117 3.15 3.27 -1.04
C VAL A 117 3.55 1.91 -1.60
N GLU A 118 4.60 1.33 -1.04
CA GLU A 118 5.26 0.14 -1.55
C GLU A 118 4.34 -1.09 -1.56
N GLY A 119 3.45 -1.20 -0.56
CA GLY A 119 2.40 -2.20 -0.46
C GLY A 119 0.99 -1.69 -0.79
N ASP A 120 0.85 -0.57 -1.50
CA ASP A 120 -0.46 0.05 -1.84
C ASP A 120 -1.30 0.47 -0.62
N ILE A 121 -0.71 0.60 0.57
CA ILE A 121 -1.40 0.84 1.85
C ILE A 121 -2.23 2.13 1.81
N MET A 122 -1.60 3.27 1.53
CA MET A 122 -2.32 4.56 1.41
C MET A 122 -2.97 4.73 0.03
N LEU A 123 -2.33 4.19 -1.00
CA LEU A 123 -2.73 4.42 -2.39
C LEU A 123 -4.04 3.74 -2.75
N VAL A 124 -4.40 2.63 -2.09
CA VAL A 124 -5.67 1.95 -2.37
C VAL A 124 -6.88 2.81 -2.03
N ASP A 125 -6.86 3.47 -0.87
CA ASP A 125 -7.96 4.35 -0.45
C ASP A 125 -8.02 5.61 -1.30
N LEU A 126 -6.86 6.25 -1.53
CA LEU A 126 -6.77 7.42 -2.40
C LEU A 126 -7.27 7.11 -3.82
N ARG A 127 -6.88 5.97 -4.39
CA ARG A 127 -7.32 5.50 -5.71
C ARG A 127 -8.83 5.28 -5.70
N THR A 128 -9.36 4.57 -4.71
CA THR A 128 -10.80 4.28 -4.58
C THR A 128 -11.61 5.57 -4.50
N MET A 129 -11.19 6.52 -3.65
CA MET A 129 -11.87 7.81 -3.48
C MET A 129 -11.87 8.64 -4.77
N LEU A 130 -10.72 8.75 -5.45
CA LEU A 130 -10.61 9.49 -6.71
C LEU A 130 -11.42 8.83 -7.82
N GLN A 131 -11.38 7.50 -7.95
CA GLN A 131 -12.14 6.77 -8.96
C GLN A 131 -13.65 6.84 -8.72
N LYS A 132 -14.09 6.82 -7.45
CA LYS A 132 -15.49 6.99 -7.07
C LYS A 132 -16.02 8.37 -7.45
N HIS A 133 -15.19 9.41 -7.32
CA HIS A 133 -15.58 10.78 -7.59
C HIS A 133 -15.45 11.17 -9.08
N PHE A 134 -14.32 10.87 -9.70
CA PHE A 134 -13.98 11.33 -11.07
C PHE A 134 -14.16 10.25 -12.16
N GLY A 135 -14.39 9.00 -11.76
CA GLY A 135 -14.58 7.85 -12.64
C GLY A 135 -13.41 6.88 -12.61
N ASN A 136 -13.71 5.59 -12.83
CA ASN A 136 -12.70 4.54 -12.81
C ASN A 136 -11.86 4.52 -14.11
N GLY A 137 -10.55 4.77 -13.96
CA GLY A 137 -9.58 4.82 -15.06
C GLY A 137 -8.69 3.58 -15.20
N GLY A 138 -8.95 2.50 -14.46
CA GLY A 138 -8.10 1.32 -14.43
C GLY A 138 -7.11 1.30 -13.26
N LEU A 139 -6.31 0.23 -13.15
CA LEU A 139 -5.35 0.03 -12.06
C LEU A 139 -4.11 0.93 -12.14
N GLY A 140 -3.79 1.44 -13.33
CA GLY A 140 -2.58 2.24 -13.56
C GLY A 140 -1.34 1.37 -13.77
N TRP A 141 -0.23 1.76 -13.14
CA TRP A 141 1.04 1.05 -13.28
C TRP A 141 1.14 -0.08 -12.26
N LEU A 142 1.43 -1.28 -12.75
CA LEU A 142 1.69 -2.46 -11.93
C LEU A 142 3.08 -3.00 -12.23
N ARG A 143 3.72 -3.55 -11.20
CA ARG A 143 4.97 -4.31 -11.34
C ARG A 143 4.61 -5.72 -11.79
N CYS A 144 5.42 -6.33 -12.66
CA CYS A 144 5.15 -7.66 -13.24
C CYS A 144 6.03 -8.76 -12.63
N ARG A 145 6.41 -8.68 -11.34
CA ARG A 145 7.41 -9.58 -10.76
C ARG A 145 6.89 -10.31 -9.51
N THR A 146 7.61 -11.34 -9.13
CA THR A 146 7.38 -12.14 -7.91
C THR A 146 8.64 -12.13 -7.06
N ASN A 147 8.51 -12.36 -5.74
CA ASN A 147 9.55 -12.51 -4.69
C ASN A 147 9.82 -11.34 -3.74
N PHE A 148 8.90 -10.39 -3.69
CA PHE A 148 8.76 -9.46 -2.59
C PHE A 148 7.26 -9.52 -2.24
N ASP A 149 6.83 -9.15 -1.03
CA ASP A 149 5.40 -9.16 -0.67
C ASP A 149 4.61 -8.12 -1.48
N GLU A 150 4.45 -8.39 -2.78
CA GLU A 150 3.97 -7.50 -3.85
C GLU A 150 2.46 -7.64 -4.05
N GLY A 151 1.75 -7.98 -2.97
CA GLY A 151 0.32 -7.81 -2.95
C GLY A 151 0.01 -6.33 -3.09
N THR A 152 -0.56 -5.92 -4.22
CA THR A 152 -1.26 -4.63 -4.27
C THR A 152 -2.64 -4.85 -3.69
N PHE A 153 -3.08 -3.99 -2.78
CA PHE A 153 -4.46 -4.03 -2.29
C PHE A 153 -5.49 -3.82 -3.40
N ALA A 154 -5.11 -3.35 -4.59
CA ALA A 154 -6.03 -3.17 -5.72
C ALA A 154 -6.15 -4.37 -6.69
N ALA A 155 -5.21 -5.32 -6.69
CA ALA A 155 -5.21 -6.45 -7.63
C ALA A 155 -4.36 -7.62 -7.16
N ASN A 156 -4.79 -8.83 -7.53
CA ASN A 156 -3.97 -10.03 -7.40
C ASN A 156 -3.06 -10.16 -8.61
N LEU A 157 -1.75 -10.26 -8.36
CA LEU A 157 -0.75 -10.44 -9.39
C LEU A 157 -0.08 -11.81 -9.22
N SER A 158 0.06 -12.54 -10.33
CA SER A 158 0.98 -13.68 -10.40
C SER A 158 1.87 -13.54 -11.62
N SER A 159 3.13 -13.95 -11.50
CA SER A 159 4.07 -13.88 -12.63
C SER A 159 5.02 -15.07 -12.68
N SER A 160 5.39 -15.49 -13.88
CA SER A 160 6.38 -16.51 -14.16
C SER A 160 7.36 -16.05 -15.24
N GLY A 161 8.59 -16.58 -15.21
CA GLY A 161 9.64 -16.21 -16.18
C GLY A 161 10.31 -14.85 -15.94
N PHE A 162 10.02 -14.19 -14.82
CA PHE A 162 10.71 -12.98 -14.38
C PHE A 162 11.78 -13.34 -13.34
N GLU A 163 13.04 -13.16 -13.69
CA GLU A 163 14.15 -13.33 -12.76
C GLU A 163 14.42 -12.03 -11.99
N PRO A 164 14.18 -11.98 -10.67
CA PRO A 164 14.39 -10.77 -9.90
C PRO A 164 15.88 -10.43 -9.75
N ARG A 165 16.16 -9.12 -9.76
CA ARG A 165 17.46 -8.49 -9.54
C ARG A 165 17.29 -7.30 -8.60
N HIS A 166 18.39 -6.90 -7.97
CA HIS A 166 18.44 -5.71 -7.13
C HIS A 166 19.80 -5.04 -7.29
N ILE A 167 19.81 -3.74 -7.57
CA ILE A 167 21.02 -2.99 -7.93
C ILE A 167 22.06 -3.06 -6.80
N MET A 168 21.62 -2.99 -5.54
CA MET A 168 22.50 -3.08 -4.38
C MET A 168 22.75 -4.50 -3.85
N LYS A 169 22.45 -5.57 -4.60
CA LYS A 169 22.58 -6.93 -4.07
C LYS A 169 24.05 -7.28 -3.81
N ALA A 170 24.42 -7.37 -2.53
CA ALA A 170 25.69 -7.96 -2.10
C ALA A 170 25.70 -9.48 -2.34
N ARG A 171 26.85 -10.01 -2.77
CA ARG A 171 27.03 -11.43 -3.15
C ARG A 171 26.68 -12.42 -2.03
N SER A 172 26.87 -12.03 -0.77
CA SER A 172 26.63 -12.86 0.41
C SER A 172 25.18 -12.88 0.90
N LEU A 173 24.32 -12.01 0.36
CA LEU A 173 22.95 -11.83 0.84
C LEU A 173 21.95 -12.41 -0.15
N SER A 174 20.99 -13.17 0.38
CA SER A 174 19.83 -13.64 -0.39
C SER A 174 19.02 -12.45 -0.87
N LEU A 175 18.49 -12.56 -2.10
CA LEU A 175 17.62 -11.54 -2.66
C LEU A 175 16.32 -11.37 -1.86
N ALA A 176 15.87 -12.44 -1.20
CA ALA A 176 14.69 -12.46 -0.35
C ALA A 176 14.79 -11.53 0.89
N HIS A 177 15.99 -11.02 1.21
CA HIS A 177 16.20 -10.08 2.31
C HIS A 177 16.27 -8.61 1.87
N TYR A 178 16.13 -8.33 0.57
CA TYR A 178 16.11 -6.96 0.06
C TYR A 178 14.67 -6.44 0.03
N ILE A 179 14.52 -5.14 0.25
CA ILE A 179 13.25 -4.40 0.12
C ILE A 179 13.00 -4.03 -1.35
N LEU A 180 11.81 -3.54 -1.69
CA LEU A 180 11.41 -3.29 -3.09
C LEU A 180 12.17 -2.18 -3.84
N PRO A 181 12.66 -1.09 -3.21
CA PRO A 181 13.36 -0.03 -3.94
C PRO A 181 14.52 -0.60 -4.75
N GLN A 182 14.67 -0.15 -6.01
CA GLN A 182 15.83 -0.51 -6.86
C GLN A 182 15.90 -1.99 -7.28
N GLY A 183 14.81 -2.73 -7.08
CA GLY A 183 14.59 -4.03 -7.69
C GLY A 183 14.14 -3.89 -9.15
N TYR A 184 14.64 -4.78 -10.02
CA TYR A 184 14.14 -4.96 -11.38
C TYR A 184 14.03 -6.46 -11.69
N SER A 185 13.47 -6.82 -12.84
CA SER A 185 13.43 -8.22 -13.28
C SER A 185 13.96 -8.35 -14.70
N GLU A 186 14.77 -9.37 -14.91
CA GLU A 186 15.21 -9.80 -16.23
C GLU A 186 14.27 -10.89 -16.75
N VAL A 187 14.07 -10.93 -18.05
CA VAL A 187 13.24 -11.96 -18.71
C VAL A 187 14.13 -12.75 -19.65
N HIS A 188 14.26 -14.05 -19.38
CA HIS A 188 15.00 -15.00 -20.22
C HIS A 188 14.00 -15.93 -20.90
N GLY A 189 13.60 -15.60 -22.13
CA GLY A 189 12.61 -16.35 -22.90
C GLY A 189 11.18 -15.86 -22.69
N THR A 190 10.25 -16.78 -22.43
CA THR A 190 8.82 -16.45 -22.27
C THR A 190 8.51 -16.16 -20.80
N ALA A 191 8.03 -14.94 -20.53
CA ALA A 191 7.48 -14.56 -19.24
C ALA A 191 5.99 -14.24 -19.33
N THR A 192 5.26 -14.55 -18.27
CA THR A 192 3.81 -14.35 -18.17
C THR A 192 3.50 -13.62 -16.87
N ALA A 193 2.73 -12.53 -16.95
CA ALA A 193 2.16 -11.86 -15.79
C ALA A 193 0.63 -11.88 -15.92
N THR A 194 -0.04 -12.37 -14.89
CA THR A 194 -1.49 -12.42 -14.79
C THR A 194 -1.93 -11.45 -13.71
N VAL A 195 -2.80 -10.51 -14.10
CA VAL A 195 -3.42 -9.55 -13.19
C VAL A 195 -4.90 -9.90 -13.10
N ALA A 196 -5.36 -10.24 -11.91
CA ALA A 196 -6.78 -10.47 -11.62
C ALA A 196 -7.33 -9.29 -10.83
N SER A 197 -8.43 -8.71 -11.34
CA SER A 197 -9.15 -7.63 -10.64
C SER A 197 -9.72 -8.16 -9.33
N LEU A 198 -9.67 -7.36 -8.28
CA LEU A 198 -10.43 -7.64 -7.08
C LEU A 198 -11.93 -7.47 -7.32
N SER A 199 -12.74 -8.14 -6.50
CA SER A 199 -14.18 -7.96 -6.43
C SER A 199 -14.56 -6.90 -5.38
N GLY A 200 -15.77 -6.35 -5.45
CA GLY A 200 -16.28 -5.40 -4.46
C GLY A 200 -16.07 -3.91 -4.81
N GLU A 201 -16.05 -3.03 -3.81
CA GLU A 201 -15.94 -1.57 -4.00
C GLU A 201 -14.62 -1.13 -4.65
N GLN A 202 -13.58 -1.96 -4.53
CA GLN A 202 -12.27 -1.75 -5.16
C GLN A 202 -12.15 -2.37 -6.55
N ALA A 203 -13.23 -2.97 -7.06
CA ALA A 203 -13.23 -3.61 -8.37
C ALA A 203 -12.95 -2.59 -9.48
N THR A 204 -11.89 -2.86 -10.22
CA THR A 204 -11.47 -2.03 -11.34
C THR A 204 -11.58 -2.82 -12.63
N THR A 205 -12.16 -2.21 -13.66
CA THR A 205 -12.29 -2.81 -14.99
C THR A 205 -11.26 -2.22 -15.95
N TRP A 206 -10.55 -3.06 -16.68
CA TRP A 206 -9.67 -2.66 -17.77
C TRP A 206 -9.78 -3.67 -18.92
N SER A 207 -9.59 -3.20 -20.14
CA SER A 207 -9.67 -4.04 -21.35
C SER A 207 -8.32 -4.17 -22.07
N ARG A 208 -7.32 -3.37 -21.67
CA ARG A 208 -6.01 -3.32 -22.30
C ARG A 208 -4.93 -3.13 -21.24
N ALA A 209 -3.79 -3.78 -21.46
CA ALA A 209 -2.56 -3.57 -20.72
C ALA A 209 -1.43 -3.29 -21.72
N THR A 210 -0.44 -2.54 -21.29
CA THR A 210 0.79 -2.29 -22.05
C THR A 210 1.96 -2.68 -21.16
N VAL A 211 2.80 -3.60 -21.65
CA VAL A 211 4.00 -4.03 -20.95
C VAL A 211 5.13 -3.11 -21.35
N TRP A 212 5.85 -2.60 -20.36
CA TRP A 212 7.02 -1.76 -20.55
C TRP A 212 8.26 -2.55 -20.12
N GLY A 213 9.27 -2.57 -20.97
CA GLY A 213 10.53 -3.24 -20.72
C GLY A 213 11.64 -2.58 -21.53
N TYR A 214 12.87 -2.85 -21.15
CA TYR A 214 14.07 -2.42 -21.87
C TYR A 214 14.79 -3.66 -22.36
N THR A 215 15.24 -3.65 -23.62
CA THR A 215 16.07 -4.68 -24.21
C THR A 215 17.44 -4.07 -24.47
N ASP A 216 18.50 -4.67 -23.93
CA ASP A 216 19.85 -4.37 -24.42
C ASP A 216 19.91 -4.78 -25.90
N LEU A 217 20.21 -3.82 -26.77
CA LEU A 217 20.54 -4.06 -28.19
C LEU A 217 21.97 -4.58 -28.31
#